data_AF-A0A7S6MDT6-F1
#
_entry.id   AF-A0A7S6MDT6-F1
#
_cell.length_a   1.000
_cell.length_b   1.000
_cell.length_c   1.000
_cell.angle_alpha   90.00
_cell.angle_beta   90.00
_cell.angle_gamma   90.00
#
_symmetry.space_group_name_H-M   'P 1'
#
loop_
_entity.id
_entity.type
_entity.pdbx_description
1 polymer ?
#
loop_
_entity_poly.entity_id
_entity_poly.type
_entity_poly.pdbx_seq_one_letter_code
_entity_poly.pdbx_strand_id
1 'polypeptide(L)'
;MDVVFIVAAVLSGLWSAWRSRGNARTEFASSATLRAYMSPAVARREVIRYLTARGCTLVNSVGECDGFRRGEDGLRRLRGPGSGPWYALPVIVAAVCYESEGRLVLHMRFSLAPFVSVSSSGTRYFLERAGAEFAQVASYVEQFASEYAQRRREHKRRRRPNHRWYPGDEEEAHAQESPASPDPTDDDLGVLGLKRGASWDDVQRAYRDACRKYHPDGLNGKNVEPHLVELAVQRFKEVTVAYQRLRDRMARQHQT
;
A
#
# COMPACT_ATOMS: atom_id res chain seq x y z
N MET A 1 6.21 -29.50 2.77
CA MET A 1 7.54 -29.05 2.34
C MET A 1 7.80 -27.72 3.01
N ASP A 2 8.66 -27.71 4.02
CA ASP A 2 8.84 -26.58 4.93
C ASP A 2 9.35 -25.34 4.20
N VAL A 3 8.67 -24.21 4.39
CA VAL A 3 9.11 -22.88 3.93
C VAL A 3 10.49 -22.53 4.53
N VAL A 4 10.83 -23.12 5.69
CA VAL A 4 12.18 -23.10 6.29
C VAL A 4 13.25 -23.68 5.36
N PHE A 5 12.94 -24.74 4.62
CA PHE A 5 13.86 -25.33 3.63
C PHE A 5 14.01 -24.45 2.38
N ILE A 6 12.98 -23.70 1.98
CA ILE A 6 13.07 -22.76 0.85
C ILE A 6 13.89 -21.52 1.23
N VAL A 7 13.67 -20.96 2.43
CA VAL A 7 14.52 -19.87 2.97
C VAL A 7 15.96 -20.37 3.14
N ALA A 8 16.17 -21.58 3.66
CA ALA A 8 17.50 -22.18 3.73
C ALA A 8 18.12 -22.42 2.33
N ALA A 9 17.35 -22.87 1.34
CA ALA A 9 17.79 -23.16 -0.03
C ALA A 9 18.12 -21.90 -0.85
N VAL A 10 17.28 -20.87 -0.76
CA VAL A 10 17.52 -19.56 -1.40
C VAL A 10 18.71 -18.86 -0.73
N LEU A 11 18.88 -19.01 0.58
CA LEU A 11 20.07 -18.55 1.31
C LEU A 11 21.31 -19.44 1.09
N SER A 12 21.19 -20.65 0.52
CA SER A 12 22.34 -21.54 0.31
C SER A 12 22.81 -21.67 -1.13
N GLY A 13 21.96 -21.41 -2.13
CA GLY A 13 22.32 -21.50 -3.55
C GLY A 13 23.24 -20.38 -4.06
N LEU A 14 23.09 -19.15 -3.53
CA LEU A 14 23.83 -17.96 -4.02
C LEU A 14 24.92 -17.46 -3.06
N TRP A 15 25.11 -18.15 -1.93
CA TRP A 15 26.12 -17.86 -0.92
C TRP A 15 27.24 -18.90 -0.87
N SER A 16 27.33 -19.82 -1.83
CA SER A 16 28.35 -20.87 -1.90
C SER A 16 29.79 -20.31 -1.90
N ALA A 17 30.00 -19.09 -2.39
CA ALA A 17 31.29 -18.39 -2.31
C ALA A 17 31.64 -17.84 -0.91
N TRP A 18 30.65 -17.66 -0.02
CA TRP A 18 30.84 -17.12 1.34
C TRP A 18 30.63 -18.17 2.45
N ARG A 19 29.80 -19.18 2.18
CA ARG A 19 29.53 -20.34 3.04
C ARG A 19 30.77 -21.19 3.29
N SER A 20 31.76 -21.12 2.42
CA SER A 20 33.04 -21.83 2.60
C SER A 20 33.99 -21.18 3.62
N ARG A 21 33.65 -20.01 4.20
CA ARG A 21 34.49 -19.32 5.20
C ARG A 21 33.74 -18.83 6.46
N GLY A 22 32.42 -18.99 6.55
CA GLY A 22 31.63 -18.56 7.71
C GLY A 22 31.76 -19.51 8.90
N ASN A 23 32.23 -19.03 10.04
CA ASN A 23 32.25 -19.78 11.29
C ASN A 23 30.87 -19.66 11.97
N ALA A 24 30.18 -20.78 12.23
CA ALA A 24 28.84 -20.78 12.85
C ALA A 24 28.77 -20.01 14.19
N ARG A 25 29.92 -19.77 14.84
CA ARG A 25 30.05 -18.98 16.07
C ARG A 25 29.87 -17.46 15.88
N THR A 26 29.74 -16.96 14.67
CA THR A 26 29.59 -15.52 14.37
C THR A 26 28.35 -15.23 13.53
N GLU A 27 27.33 -16.08 13.65
CA GLU A 27 26.06 -15.93 12.97
C GLU A 27 24.91 -15.90 13.97
N PHE A 28 24.00 -14.96 13.78
CA PHE A 28 22.73 -14.88 14.49
C PHE A 28 21.61 -14.92 13.47
N ALA A 29 20.59 -15.76 13.69
CA ALA A 29 19.40 -15.80 12.85
C ALA A 29 18.15 -15.91 13.72
N SER A 30 17.11 -15.15 13.38
CA SER A 30 15.84 -15.18 14.10
C SER A 30 14.66 -14.78 13.21
N SER A 31 13.47 -15.15 13.64
CA SER A 31 12.21 -14.86 12.96
C SER A 31 11.21 -14.24 13.92
N ALA A 32 10.43 -13.28 13.44
CA ALA A 32 9.32 -12.68 14.15
C ALA A 32 8.07 -12.75 13.27
N THR A 33 7.00 -13.31 13.83
CA THR A 33 5.68 -13.27 13.21
C THR A 33 4.95 -12.04 13.68
N LEU A 34 4.58 -11.17 12.73
CA LEU A 34 3.92 -9.91 13.04
C LEU A 34 2.46 -10.13 13.41
N ARG A 35 1.92 -9.27 14.29
CA ARG A 35 0.50 -9.31 14.70
C ARG A 35 -0.37 -8.56 13.71
N ALA A 36 0.07 -7.38 13.27
CA ALA A 36 -0.61 -6.63 12.22
C ALA A 36 -0.18 -7.10 10.82
N TYR A 37 -1.15 -7.30 9.94
CA TYR A 37 -0.88 -7.73 8.56
C TYR A 37 -0.56 -6.55 7.65
N MET A 38 0.50 -6.70 6.86
CA MET A 38 0.78 -5.94 5.64
C MET A 38 1.39 -6.87 4.59
N SER A 39 1.35 -6.49 3.31
CA SER A 39 1.93 -7.35 2.27
C SER A 39 3.45 -7.44 2.42
N PRO A 40 4.07 -8.58 2.08
CA PRO A 40 5.52 -8.76 2.15
C PRO A 40 6.31 -7.67 1.40
N ALA A 41 5.81 -7.21 0.25
CA ALA A 41 6.43 -6.13 -0.51
C ALA A 41 6.50 -4.79 0.24
N VAL A 42 5.45 -4.46 1.02
CA VAL A 42 5.43 -3.24 1.83
C VAL A 42 6.39 -3.37 3.00
N ALA A 43 6.37 -4.53 3.68
CA ALA A 43 7.29 -4.83 4.78
C ALA A 43 8.76 -4.74 4.37
N ARG A 44 9.09 -5.38 3.24
CA ARG A 44 10.42 -5.39 2.64
C ARG A 44 10.95 -3.97 2.40
N ARG A 45 10.14 -3.09 1.81
CA ARG A 45 10.51 -1.69 1.57
C ARG A 45 10.85 -0.95 2.87
N GLU A 46 10.07 -1.18 3.93
CA GLU A 46 10.32 -0.55 5.22
C GLU A 46 11.55 -1.10 5.95
N VAL A 47 11.83 -2.40 5.81
CA VAL A 47 13.08 -2.98 6.32
C VAL A 47 14.29 -2.37 5.60
N ILE A 48 14.26 -2.27 4.26
CA ILE A 48 15.32 -1.60 3.48
C ILE A 48 15.51 -0.17 3.97
N ARG A 49 14.42 0.59 4.13
CA ARG A 49 14.47 1.97 4.63
C ARG A 49 15.12 2.04 6.02
N TYR A 50 14.68 1.21 6.95
CA TYR A 50 15.16 1.18 8.33
C TYR A 50 16.66 0.87 8.42
N LEU A 51 17.12 -0.12 7.67
CA LEU A 51 18.52 -0.55 7.66
C LEU A 51 19.41 0.49 6.96
N THR A 52 18.95 1.06 5.85
CA THR A 52 19.67 2.11 5.11
C THR A 52 19.90 3.35 5.99
N ALA A 53 18.87 3.76 6.75
CA ALA A 53 18.99 4.86 7.71
C ALA A 53 20.01 4.61 8.83
N ARG A 54 20.44 3.36 9.03
CA ARG A 54 21.45 2.94 10.03
C ARG A 54 22.81 2.57 9.41
N GLY A 55 23.06 3.02 8.18
CA GLY A 55 24.35 2.83 7.51
C GLY A 55 24.54 1.46 6.85
N CYS A 56 23.47 0.67 6.70
CA CYS A 56 23.53 -0.52 5.86
C CYS A 56 23.41 -0.13 4.39
N THR A 57 24.29 -0.65 3.55
CA THR A 57 24.20 -0.54 2.09
C THR A 57 23.56 -1.82 1.54
N LEU A 58 22.49 -1.70 0.75
CA LEU A 58 21.90 -2.84 0.03
C LEU A 58 22.89 -3.28 -1.06
N VAL A 59 23.31 -4.55 -1.02
CA VAL A 59 24.31 -5.11 -1.95
C VAL A 59 23.65 -5.95 -3.02
N ASN A 60 22.60 -6.70 -2.64
CA ASN A 60 21.85 -7.52 -3.58
C ASN A 60 20.41 -7.75 -3.10
N SER A 61 19.56 -8.07 -4.07
CA SER A 61 18.21 -8.56 -3.83
C SER A 61 18.01 -9.80 -4.69
N VAL A 62 17.74 -10.94 -4.07
CA VAL A 62 17.51 -12.21 -4.75
C VAL A 62 16.12 -12.70 -4.37
N GLY A 63 15.19 -12.62 -5.32
CA GLY A 63 13.78 -12.91 -5.03
C GLY A 63 13.26 -12.00 -3.93
N GLU A 64 12.82 -12.59 -2.82
CA GLU A 64 12.30 -11.89 -1.64
C GLU A 64 13.36 -11.63 -0.56
N CYS A 65 14.62 -12.03 -0.78
CA CYS A 65 15.70 -11.84 0.16
C CYS A 65 16.58 -10.64 -0.22
N ASP A 66 16.80 -9.75 0.75
CA ASP A 66 17.69 -8.60 0.63
C ASP A 66 18.96 -8.80 1.46
N GLY A 67 20.12 -8.63 0.81
CA GLY A 67 21.42 -8.66 1.46
C GLY A 67 22.01 -7.26 1.60
N PHE A 68 22.45 -6.96 2.81
CA PHE A 68 23.03 -5.67 3.19
C PHE A 68 24.42 -5.84 3.76
N ARG A 69 25.27 -4.83 3.58
CA ARG A 69 26.58 -4.71 4.23
C ARG A 69 26.61 -3.45 5.08
N ARG A 70 27.15 -3.55 6.29
CA ARG A 70 27.42 -2.41 7.19
C ARG A 70 28.84 -2.49 7.70
N GLY A 71 29.45 -1.35 8.01
CA GLY A 71 30.76 -1.24 8.65
C GLY A 71 31.93 -1.21 7.65
N GLU A 72 33.08 -0.75 8.15
CA GLU A 72 34.33 -0.69 7.40
C GLU A 72 35.17 -1.95 7.61
N ASP A 73 35.99 -2.29 6.61
CA ASP A 73 36.81 -3.49 6.63
C ASP A 73 38.08 -3.35 7.50
N GLY A 74 38.17 -2.29 8.32
CA GLY A 74 39.33 -2.00 9.17
C GLY A 74 39.44 -2.87 10.43
N LEU A 75 38.32 -3.37 10.96
CA LEU A 75 38.34 -4.22 12.16
C LEU A 75 38.82 -5.64 11.80
N ARG A 76 39.91 -6.09 12.42
CA ARG A 76 40.46 -7.46 12.24
C ARG A 76 40.15 -8.42 13.39
N ARG A 77 39.80 -7.90 14.56
CA ARG A 77 39.52 -8.71 15.75
C ARG A 77 38.44 -8.08 16.63
N LEU A 78 37.43 -8.88 16.98
CA LEU A 78 36.38 -8.52 17.94
C LEU A 78 36.63 -9.24 19.28
N ARG A 79 36.94 -8.46 20.33
CA ARG A 79 37.26 -9.00 21.67
C ARG A 79 36.11 -8.92 22.67
N GLY A 80 35.07 -8.13 22.38
CA GLY A 80 33.92 -7.89 23.26
C GLY A 80 33.53 -6.40 23.34
N PRO A 81 32.78 -6.00 24.39
CA PRO A 81 32.38 -4.62 24.63
C PRO A 81 33.64 -3.74 24.74
N GLY A 82 33.78 -2.75 23.84
CA GLY A 82 34.98 -1.91 23.74
C GLY A 82 35.82 -2.12 22.47
N SER A 83 35.48 -3.10 21.63
CA SER A 83 36.14 -3.29 20.32
C SER A 83 35.70 -2.26 19.25
N GLY A 84 34.83 -1.32 19.61
CA GLY A 84 34.24 -0.32 18.72
C GLY A 84 32.72 -0.25 18.82
N PRO A 85 32.09 0.74 18.15
CA PRO A 85 30.64 0.88 18.13
C PRO A 85 30.00 -0.21 17.25
N TRP A 86 28.84 -0.72 17.67
CA TRP A 86 28.11 -1.80 17.00
C TRP A 86 27.85 -1.54 15.51
N TYR A 87 27.44 -0.31 15.18
CA TYR A 87 27.12 0.08 13.80
C TYR A 87 28.35 0.28 12.90
N ALA A 88 29.57 0.27 13.45
CA ALA A 88 30.80 0.29 12.65
C ALA A 88 31.36 -1.12 12.36
N LEU A 89 30.81 -2.16 13.01
CA LEU A 89 31.29 -3.52 12.78
C LEU A 89 30.98 -3.97 11.34
N PRO A 90 31.93 -4.65 10.67
CA PRO A 90 31.70 -5.21 9.34
C PRO A 90 30.75 -6.41 9.45
N VAL A 91 29.47 -6.14 9.20
CA VAL A 91 28.36 -7.09 9.33
C VAL A 91 27.64 -7.22 8.00
N ILE A 92 27.31 -8.44 7.64
CA ILE A 92 26.36 -8.75 6.58
C ILE A 92 25.02 -9.09 7.21
N VAL A 93 23.97 -8.43 6.73
CA VAL A 93 22.60 -8.67 7.16
C VAL A 93 21.83 -9.23 5.98
N ALA A 94 21.12 -10.33 6.17
CA ALA A 94 20.13 -10.81 5.23
C ALA A 94 18.75 -10.65 5.87
N ALA A 95 17.79 -10.11 5.12
CA ALA A 95 16.41 -10.00 5.55
C ALA A 95 15.48 -10.59 4.50
N VAL A 96 14.43 -11.27 4.96
CA VAL A 96 13.35 -11.76 4.10
C VAL A 96 12.02 -11.54 4.83
N CYS A 97 11.03 -11.08 4.07
CA CYS A 97 9.66 -10.96 4.54
C CYS A 97 8.80 -11.88 3.68
N TYR A 98 8.07 -12.79 4.30
CA TYR A 98 7.20 -13.74 3.60
C TYR A 98 5.90 -13.96 4.37
N GLU A 99 4.90 -14.52 3.69
CA GLU A 99 3.63 -14.87 4.32
C GLU A 99 3.62 -16.36 4.72
N SER A 100 3.15 -16.64 5.93
CA SER A 100 2.99 -17.99 6.47
C SER A 100 1.72 -18.03 7.31
N GLU A 101 0.80 -18.95 6.97
CA GLU A 101 -0.50 -19.11 7.66
C GLU A 101 -1.31 -17.78 7.78
N GLY A 102 -1.28 -16.96 6.71
CA GLY A 102 -1.96 -15.66 6.67
C GLY A 102 -1.32 -14.58 7.55
N ARG A 103 -0.13 -14.84 8.10
CA ARG A 103 0.65 -13.89 8.89
C ARG A 103 1.93 -13.52 8.18
N LEU A 104 2.35 -12.26 8.33
CA LEU A 104 3.63 -11.81 7.84
C LEU A 104 4.72 -12.26 8.81
N VAL A 105 5.79 -12.85 8.27
CA VAL A 105 6.98 -13.26 9.01
C VAL A 105 8.18 -12.47 8.49
N LEU A 106 8.88 -11.83 9.41
CA LEU A 106 10.20 -11.25 9.18
C LEU A 106 11.25 -12.25 9.66
N HIS A 107 12.12 -12.70 8.76
CA HIS A 107 13.30 -13.46 9.12
C HIS A 107 14.56 -12.66 8.79
N MET A 108 15.51 -12.62 9.73
CA MET A 108 16.78 -11.94 9.55
C MET A 108 17.94 -12.79 10.02
N ARG A 109 19.05 -12.64 9.31
CA ARG A 109 20.35 -13.22 9.68
C ARG A 109 21.41 -12.13 9.69
N PHE A 110 22.26 -12.16 10.70
CA PHE A 110 23.41 -11.29 10.89
C PHE A 110 24.66 -12.16 10.93
N SER A 111 25.62 -11.87 10.07
CA SER A 111 26.90 -12.55 10.00
C SER A 111 28.03 -11.54 10.10
N LEU A 112 28.96 -11.76 11.00
CA LEU A 112 30.21 -10.98 11.02
C LEU A 112 31.03 -11.30 9.76
N ALA A 113 31.74 -10.31 9.22
CA ALA A 113 32.59 -10.54 8.07
C ALA A 113 33.70 -11.59 8.40
N PRO A 114 34.03 -12.50 7.47
CA PRO A 114 34.85 -13.69 7.71
C PRO A 114 36.31 -13.35 7.97
N PHE A 115 36.75 -12.15 7.61
CA PHE A 115 38.09 -11.65 7.91
C PHE A 115 38.24 -11.14 9.35
N VAL A 116 37.16 -11.11 10.15
CA VAL A 116 37.21 -10.70 11.56
C VAL A 116 37.38 -11.92 12.46
N SER A 117 38.50 -11.98 13.16
CA SER A 117 38.72 -12.96 14.22
C SER A 117 37.91 -12.62 15.47
N VAL A 118 37.38 -13.62 16.18
CA VAL A 118 36.55 -13.42 17.38
C VAL A 118 37.11 -14.15 18.60
N SER A 119 37.03 -13.52 19.77
CA SER A 119 37.18 -14.21 21.06
C SER A 119 35.82 -14.77 21.53
N SER A 120 35.79 -15.63 22.54
CA SER A 120 34.53 -16.10 23.15
C SER A 120 33.67 -14.94 23.67
N SER A 121 34.31 -13.91 24.24
CA SER A 121 33.64 -12.68 24.68
C SER A 121 33.12 -11.86 23.49
N GLY A 122 33.89 -11.77 22.40
CA GLY A 122 33.47 -11.15 21.15
C GLY A 122 32.28 -11.84 20.49
N THR A 123 32.25 -13.18 20.47
CA THR A 123 31.11 -13.97 20.01
C THR A 123 29.86 -13.66 20.83
N ARG A 124 29.93 -13.71 22.17
CA ARG A 124 28.78 -13.38 23.03
C ARG A 124 28.26 -11.97 22.77
N TYR A 125 29.17 -11.00 22.72
CA TYR A 125 28.84 -9.61 22.41
C TYR A 125 28.16 -9.46 21.05
N PHE A 126 28.67 -10.12 20.01
CA PHE A 126 28.06 -10.08 18.67
C PHE A 126 26.63 -10.64 18.68
N LEU A 127 26.44 -11.83 19.25
CA LEU A 127 25.13 -12.49 19.29
C LEU A 127 24.09 -11.67 20.07
N GLU A 128 24.49 -11.12 21.23
CA GLU A 128 23.63 -10.26 22.04
C GLU A 128 23.20 -9.01 21.27
N ARG A 129 24.15 -8.33 20.62
CA ARG A 129 23.87 -7.11 19.86
C ARG A 129 23.07 -7.36 18.58
N ALA A 130 23.35 -8.46 17.88
CA ALA A 130 22.57 -8.89 16.72
C ALA A 130 21.12 -9.20 17.12
N GLY A 131 20.91 -9.90 18.24
CA GLY A 131 19.58 -10.17 18.78
C GLY A 131 18.84 -8.91 19.20
N ALA A 132 19.53 -7.96 19.84
CA ALA A 132 18.95 -6.67 20.21
C ALA A 132 18.56 -5.84 18.99
N GLU A 133 19.38 -5.83 17.94
CA GLU A 133 19.05 -5.14 16.68
C GLU A 133 17.87 -5.80 15.97
N PHE A 134 17.84 -7.14 15.88
CA PHE A 134 16.70 -7.86 15.34
C PHE A 134 15.39 -7.50 16.07
N ALA A 135 15.40 -7.48 17.40
CA ALA A 135 14.23 -7.10 18.20
C ALA A 135 13.77 -5.66 17.91
N GLN A 136 14.70 -4.74 17.69
CA GLN A 136 14.39 -3.35 17.31
C GLN A 136 13.76 -3.27 15.91
N VAL A 137 14.31 -4.00 14.92
CA VAL A 137 13.74 -4.06 13.57
C VAL A 137 12.34 -4.65 13.62
N ALA A 138 12.16 -5.79 14.29
CA ALA A 138 10.84 -6.43 14.42
C ALA A 138 9.81 -5.49 15.08
N SER A 139 10.20 -4.79 16.14
CA SER A 139 9.33 -3.81 16.82
C SER A 139 8.96 -2.64 15.91
N TYR A 140 9.91 -2.09 15.16
CA TYR A 140 9.66 -1.02 14.19
C TYR A 140 8.68 -1.47 13.11
N VAL A 141 8.91 -2.64 12.52
CA VAL A 141 8.07 -3.17 11.43
C VAL A 141 6.65 -3.48 11.95
N GLU A 142 6.51 -3.98 13.19
CA GLU A 142 5.21 -4.20 13.84
C GLU A 142 4.43 -2.89 14.06
N GLN A 143 5.11 -1.84 14.54
CA GLN A 143 4.50 -0.52 14.72
C GLN A 143 4.02 0.03 13.38
N PHE A 144 4.87 -0.03 12.36
CA PHE A 144 4.52 0.40 11.02
C PHE A 144 3.32 -0.39 10.47
N ALA A 145 3.32 -1.72 10.62
CA ALA A 145 2.23 -2.59 10.19
C ALA A 145 0.90 -2.21 10.88
N SER A 146 0.96 -1.92 12.18
CA SER A 146 -0.20 -1.51 12.98
C SER A 146 -0.80 -0.20 12.47
N GLU A 147 0.04 0.82 12.23
CA GLU A 147 -0.40 2.09 11.66
C GLU A 147 -0.92 1.94 10.23
N TYR A 148 -0.25 1.13 9.41
CA TYR A 148 -0.66 0.85 8.04
C TYR A 148 -2.06 0.20 8.00
N ALA A 149 -2.30 -0.78 8.88
CA ALA A 149 -3.60 -1.42 9.01
C ALA A 149 -4.68 -0.42 9.51
N GLN A 150 -4.35 0.44 10.47
CA GLN A 150 -5.26 1.48 10.96
C GLN A 150 -5.64 2.48 9.85
N ARG A 151 -4.65 3.03 9.13
CA ARG A 151 -4.87 3.94 7.99
C ARG A 151 -5.76 3.32 6.92
N ARG A 152 -5.55 2.03 6.61
CA ARG A 152 -6.38 1.32 5.63
C ARG A 152 -7.81 1.12 6.11
N ARG A 153 -8.00 0.81 7.41
CA ARG A 153 -9.33 0.72 8.04
C ARG A 153 -10.03 2.07 8.05
N GLU A 154 -9.34 3.14 8.42
CA GLU A 154 -9.91 4.48 8.42
C GLU A 154 -10.27 4.93 7.00
N HIS A 155 -9.38 4.72 6.03
CA HIS A 155 -9.68 5.03 4.63
C HIS A 155 -10.90 4.25 4.14
N LYS A 156 -11.05 2.98 4.53
CA LYS A 156 -12.26 2.19 4.24
C LYS A 156 -13.51 2.73 4.96
N ARG A 157 -13.40 3.26 6.19
CA ARG A 157 -14.50 3.90 6.92
C ARG A 157 -14.90 5.24 6.31
N ARG A 158 -13.92 6.04 5.89
CA ARG A 158 -14.12 7.34 5.23
C ARG A 158 -14.70 7.20 3.84
N ARG A 159 -14.37 6.11 3.14
CA ARG A 159 -15.12 5.68 1.95
C ARG A 159 -16.52 5.26 2.42
N ARG A 160 -17.44 6.22 2.44
CA ARG A 160 -18.89 5.96 2.56
C ARG A 160 -19.21 4.76 1.66
N PRO A 161 -20.01 3.78 2.11
CA PRO A 161 -20.40 2.64 1.29
C PRO A 161 -21.16 3.20 0.10
N ASN A 162 -20.47 3.38 -1.03
CA ASN A 162 -20.95 3.90 -2.30
C ASN A 162 -22.30 4.60 -2.15
N HIS A 163 -22.33 5.77 -1.47
CA HIS A 163 -23.49 6.62 -1.57
C HIS A 163 -23.59 6.87 -3.07
N ARG A 164 -24.61 6.28 -3.70
CA ARG A 164 -24.89 6.48 -5.11
C ARG A 164 -25.24 7.95 -5.20
N TRP A 165 -24.22 8.77 -5.37
CA TRP A 165 -24.30 10.22 -5.36
C TRP A 165 -25.33 10.63 -6.40
N TYR A 166 -26.50 11.01 -5.90
CA TYR A 166 -27.53 11.70 -6.65
C TYR A 166 -27.36 13.18 -6.30
N PRO A 167 -26.90 14.03 -7.22
CA PRO A 167 -27.02 15.47 -7.06
C PRO A 167 -28.52 15.79 -6.99
N GLY A 168 -28.96 16.15 -5.79
CA GLY A 168 -30.35 16.28 -5.37
C GLY A 168 -30.52 16.03 -3.86
N ASP A 169 -29.60 15.28 -3.25
CA ASP A 169 -29.64 14.97 -1.80
C ASP A 169 -28.94 16.04 -0.93
N GLU A 170 -28.19 16.97 -1.54
CA GLU A 170 -27.45 18.03 -0.82
C GLU A 170 -28.04 19.45 -1.03
N GLU A 171 -29.10 19.60 -1.82
CA GLU A 171 -29.81 20.87 -2.07
C GLU A 171 -31.27 20.82 -1.58
N GLU A 172 -31.47 20.60 -0.28
CA GLU A 172 -32.61 21.23 0.41
C GLU A 172 -32.27 22.72 0.62
N ALA A 173 -32.47 23.55 -0.42
CA ALA A 173 -32.77 24.98 -0.33
C ALA A 173 -32.62 25.63 -1.71
N HIS A 174 -33.72 25.68 -2.45
CA HIS A 174 -34.24 26.87 -3.15
C HIS A 174 -35.29 26.39 -4.16
N ALA A 175 -36.52 26.23 -3.66
CA ALA A 175 -37.70 26.28 -4.50
C ALA A 175 -37.77 27.69 -5.12
N GLN A 176 -37.17 27.89 -6.28
CA GLN A 176 -37.54 28.96 -7.18
C GLN A 176 -38.52 28.38 -8.20
N GLU A 177 -39.80 28.58 -7.90
CA GLU A 177 -40.86 28.49 -8.89
C GLU A 177 -40.49 29.36 -10.10
N SER A 178 -40.43 28.75 -11.26
CA SER A 178 -40.39 29.46 -12.54
C SER A 178 -41.33 28.76 -13.52
N PRO A 179 -42.00 29.54 -14.38
CA PRO A 179 -43.36 29.27 -14.78
C PRO A 179 -43.47 28.21 -15.87
N ALA A 180 -44.62 27.55 -15.87
CA ALA A 180 -45.03 26.58 -16.86
C ALA A 180 -44.84 27.12 -18.29
N SER A 181 -44.03 26.39 -19.07
CA SER A 181 -43.98 26.48 -20.53
C SER A 181 -44.34 25.11 -21.14
N PRO A 182 -44.88 25.08 -22.36
CA PRO A 182 -45.59 23.94 -22.94
C PRO A 182 -44.62 22.80 -23.32
N ASP A 183 -45.13 21.56 -23.33
CA ASP A 183 -44.40 20.28 -23.28
C ASP A 183 -43.02 20.16 -23.96
N PRO A 184 -41.93 20.14 -23.17
CA PRO A 184 -40.58 19.80 -23.61
C PRO A 184 -40.13 18.42 -23.09
N THR A 185 -41.00 17.40 -23.09
CA THR A 185 -40.59 16.03 -22.71
C THR A 185 -39.51 15.48 -23.65
N ASP A 186 -39.55 15.89 -24.91
CA ASP A 186 -38.63 15.41 -25.93
C ASP A 186 -37.25 16.06 -25.83
N ASP A 187 -37.20 17.32 -25.41
CA ASP A 187 -35.95 18.04 -25.24
C ASP A 187 -35.20 17.51 -24.01
N ASP A 188 -35.90 17.28 -22.89
CA ASP A 188 -35.29 16.68 -21.69
C ASP A 188 -34.83 15.23 -21.97
N LEU A 189 -35.61 14.42 -22.70
CA LEU A 189 -35.16 13.09 -23.16
C LEU A 189 -33.96 13.19 -24.11
N GLY A 190 -33.96 14.19 -25.01
CA GLY A 190 -32.88 14.47 -25.94
C GLY A 190 -31.56 14.84 -25.25
N VAL A 191 -31.61 15.58 -24.14
CA VAL A 191 -30.43 15.91 -23.31
C VAL A 191 -29.80 14.64 -22.71
N LEU A 192 -30.61 13.64 -22.36
CA LEU A 192 -30.13 12.31 -21.94
C LEU A 192 -29.75 11.39 -23.12
N GLY A 193 -29.93 11.85 -24.37
CA GLY A 193 -29.68 11.04 -25.57
C GLY A 193 -30.73 9.96 -25.83
N LEU A 194 -31.93 10.12 -25.27
CA LEU A 194 -33.04 9.18 -25.39
C LEU A 194 -34.05 9.62 -26.46
N LYS A 195 -34.73 8.65 -27.06
CA LYS A 195 -35.79 8.89 -28.04
C LYS A 195 -37.15 9.05 -27.33
N ARG A 196 -38.11 9.64 -28.05
CA ARG A 196 -39.53 9.72 -27.62
C ARG A 196 -40.04 8.33 -27.23
N GLY A 197 -40.71 8.22 -26.09
CA GLY A 197 -41.26 6.96 -25.58
C GLY A 197 -40.29 6.11 -24.75
N ALA A 198 -39.13 6.64 -24.35
CA ALA A 198 -38.23 5.95 -23.41
C ALA A 198 -38.90 5.73 -22.05
N SER A 199 -38.69 4.55 -21.46
CA SER A 199 -39.23 4.20 -20.15
C SER A 199 -38.44 4.88 -19.02
N TRP A 200 -39.02 4.92 -17.82
CA TRP A 200 -38.32 5.42 -16.62
C TRP A 200 -36.99 4.68 -16.36
N ASP A 201 -36.95 3.37 -16.62
CA ASP A 201 -35.73 2.57 -16.49
C ASP A 201 -34.65 2.99 -17.50
N ASP A 202 -35.05 3.42 -18.69
CA ASP A 202 -34.14 3.93 -19.72
C ASP A 202 -33.58 5.30 -19.33
N VAL A 203 -34.42 6.18 -18.77
CA VAL A 203 -34.03 7.48 -18.20
C VAL A 203 -33.02 7.28 -17.07
N GLN A 204 -33.28 6.36 -16.14
CA GLN A 204 -32.35 6.03 -15.07
C GLN A 204 -31.03 5.43 -15.58
N ARG A 205 -31.08 4.63 -16.66
CA ARG A 205 -29.89 4.03 -17.27
C ARG A 205 -29.04 5.08 -17.97
N ALA A 206 -29.63 5.91 -18.81
CA ALA A 206 -28.91 7.00 -19.48
C ALA A 206 -28.28 7.98 -18.47
N TYR A 207 -29.01 8.30 -17.39
CA TYR A 207 -28.49 9.12 -16.31
C TYR A 207 -27.27 8.48 -15.62
N ARG A 208 -27.34 7.18 -15.28
CA ARG A 208 -26.20 6.45 -14.71
C ARG A 208 -24.97 6.47 -15.62
N ASP A 209 -25.17 6.32 -16.91
CA ASP A 209 -24.06 6.29 -17.88
C ASP A 209 -23.46 7.68 -18.06
N ALA A 210 -24.28 8.74 -18.04
CA ALA A 210 -23.80 10.12 -18.02
C ALA A 210 -23.00 10.45 -16.76
N CYS A 211 -23.43 10.00 -15.57
CA CYS A 211 -22.65 10.14 -14.34
C CYS A 211 -21.28 9.48 -14.47
N ARG A 212 -21.19 8.25 -14.99
CA ARG A 212 -19.91 7.57 -15.17
C ARG A 212 -18.97 8.29 -16.14
N LYS A 213 -19.54 8.93 -17.17
CA LYS A 213 -18.77 9.59 -18.24
C LYS A 213 -18.26 10.97 -17.84
N TYR A 214 -19.04 11.73 -17.07
CA TYR A 214 -18.77 13.15 -16.81
C TYR A 214 -18.48 13.49 -15.33
N HIS A 215 -18.37 12.50 -14.43
CA HIS A 215 -18.08 12.78 -13.02
C HIS A 215 -16.70 13.44 -12.81
N PRO A 216 -16.62 14.57 -12.07
CA PRO A 216 -15.37 15.32 -11.88
C PRO A 216 -14.26 14.49 -11.23
N ASP A 217 -14.56 13.63 -10.23
CA ASP A 217 -13.54 12.72 -9.65
C ASP A 217 -12.93 11.75 -10.68
N GLY A 218 -13.70 11.32 -11.68
CA GLY A 218 -13.21 10.39 -12.72
C GLY A 218 -12.30 11.08 -13.73
N LEU A 219 -12.40 12.40 -13.85
CA LEU A 219 -11.65 13.23 -14.81
C LEU A 219 -10.41 13.85 -14.16
N ASN A 220 -10.50 14.28 -12.89
CA ASN A 220 -9.38 14.83 -12.13
C ASN A 220 -8.25 13.81 -11.89
N GLY A 221 -8.57 12.51 -11.89
CA GLY A 221 -7.56 11.44 -11.75
C GLY A 221 -6.79 11.07 -13.03
N LYS A 222 -7.09 11.68 -14.18
CA LYS A 222 -6.60 11.25 -15.51
C LYS A 222 -5.71 12.27 -16.25
N ASN A 223 -5.21 13.33 -15.59
CA ASN A 223 -4.49 14.44 -16.25
C ASN A 223 -5.26 15.00 -17.47
N VAL A 224 -6.57 15.16 -17.32
CA VAL A 224 -7.41 15.77 -18.35
C VAL A 224 -7.19 17.28 -18.33
N GLU A 225 -7.02 17.87 -19.50
CA GLU A 225 -6.90 19.32 -19.68
C GLU A 225 -8.06 20.08 -18.99
N PRO A 226 -7.81 21.21 -18.29
CA PRO A 226 -8.82 21.92 -17.51
C PRO A 226 -10.09 22.30 -18.28
N HIS A 227 -9.95 22.72 -19.54
CA HIS A 227 -11.08 23.09 -20.40
C HIS A 227 -12.05 21.93 -20.69
N LEU A 228 -11.55 20.69 -20.73
CA LEU A 228 -12.39 19.50 -20.93
C LEU A 228 -13.13 19.12 -19.65
N VAL A 229 -12.54 19.37 -18.49
CA VAL A 229 -13.19 19.17 -17.18
C VAL A 229 -14.36 20.13 -17.03
N GLU A 230 -14.18 21.41 -17.37
CA GLU A 230 -15.25 22.41 -17.36
C GLU A 230 -16.41 22.03 -18.28
N LEU A 231 -16.10 21.58 -19.51
CA LEU A 231 -17.12 21.15 -20.47
C LEU A 231 -17.89 19.92 -19.97
N ALA A 232 -17.19 18.97 -19.35
CA ALA A 232 -17.82 17.78 -18.77
C ALA A 232 -18.73 18.14 -17.59
N VAL A 233 -18.30 19.05 -16.71
CA VAL A 233 -19.12 19.56 -15.60
C VAL A 233 -20.36 20.26 -16.12
N GLN A 234 -20.23 21.07 -17.17
CA GLN A 234 -21.37 21.77 -17.79
C GLN A 234 -22.38 20.78 -18.38
N ARG A 235 -21.91 19.81 -19.17
CA ARG A 235 -22.76 18.74 -19.72
C ARG A 235 -23.44 17.92 -18.63
N PHE A 236 -22.76 17.70 -17.51
CA PHE A 236 -23.31 16.95 -16.39
C PHE A 236 -24.43 17.70 -15.66
N LYS A 237 -24.30 19.04 -15.53
CA LYS A 237 -25.36 19.90 -15.00
C LYS A 237 -26.62 19.84 -15.87
N GLU A 238 -26.46 19.95 -17.19
CA GLU A 238 -27.57 19.84 -18.16
C GLU A 238 -28.33 18.51 -17.99
N VAL A 239 -27.59 17.39 -17.92
CA VAL A 239 -28.18 16.06 -17.76
C VAL A 239 -28.91 15.90 -16.41
N THR A 240 -28.38 16.48 -15.34
CA THR A 240 -29.01 16.43 -14.01
C THR A 240 -30.33 17.19 -13.98
N VAL A 241 -30.37 18.41 -14.55
CA VAL A 241 -31.60 19.21 -14.61
C VAL A 241 -32.68 18.49 -15.43
N ALA A 242 -32.31 17.92 -16.57
CA ALA A 242 -33.25 17.15 -17.40
C ALA A 242 -33.77 15.90 -16.66
N TYR A 243 -32.91 15.17 -15.93
CA TYR A 243 -33.32 14.02 -15.14
C TYR A 243 -34.33 14.39 -14.04
N GLN A 244 -34.08 15.48 -13.30
CA GLN A 244 -34.97 15.93 -12.23
C GLN A 244 -36.37 16.28 -12.77
N ARG A 245 -36.44 17.01 -13.89
CA ARG A 245 -37.70 17.34 -14.57
C ARG A 245 -38.46 16.08 -15.01
N LEU A 246 -37.76 15.10 -15.58
CA LEU A 246 -38.36 13.83 -16.01
C LEU A 246 -38.85 13.01 -14.80
N ARG A 247 -38.07 12.95 -13.72
CA ARG A 247 -38.45 12.25 -12.47
C ARG A 247 -39.77 12.78 -11.92
N ASP A 248 -39.85 14.08 -11.70
CA ASP A 248 -40.99 14.69 -11.03
C ASP A 248 -42.26 14.62 -11.89
N ARG A 249 -42.14 14.57 -13.22
CA ARG A 249 -43.27 14.40 -14.15
C ARG A 249 -43.69 12.94 -14.30
N MET A 250 -42.76 12.02 -14.51
CA MET A 250 -43.07 10.59 -14.65
C MET A 250 -43.62 10.00 -13.35
N ALA A 251 -43.21 10.51 -12.18
CA ALA A 251 -43.80 10.17 -10.89
C ALA A 251 -45.27 10.62 -10.80
N ARG A 252 -45.61 11.82 -11.29
CA ARG A 252 -46.99 12.34 -11.32
C ARG A 252 -47.90 11.54 -12.26
N GLN A 253 -47.38 11.03 -13.38
CA GLN A 253 -48.14 10.23 -14.36
C GLN A 253 -48.51 8.81 -13.87
N HIS A 254 -47.82 8.28 -12.86
CA HIS A 254 -48.11 6.96 -12.28
C HIS A 254 -49.16 7.01 -11.15
N GLN A 255 -49.71 8.19 -10.85
CA GLN A 255 -50.58 8.43 -9.69
C GLN A 255 -52.02 8.83 -10.06
N THR A 256 -52.33 8.85 -11.35
CA THR A 256 -53.67 9.00 -11.96
C THR A 256 -54.05 7.74 -12.70
#